data_AF-A0A921QNX1-F1
#
_entry.id   AF-A0A921QNX1-F1
#
_cell.length_a   1.000
_cell.length_b   1.000
_cell.length_c   1.000
_cell.angle_alpha   90.00
_cell.angle_beta   90.00
_cell.angle_gamma   90.00
#
_symmetry.space_group_name_H-M   'P 1'
#
loop_
_entity.id
_entity.type
_entity.pdbx_description
1 polymer ?
#
loop_
_entity_poly.entity_id
_entity_poly.type
_entity_poly.pdbx_seq_one_letter_code
_entity_poly.pdbx_strand_id
1 'polypeptide(L)'
;MSGVWVFEDGIVRRADSDPPSGAAAGGSRPNKVLVHVPSGEVVTSYDVLERRLRELGWERYLYDPCLLQFHQRSTVHLITVPRDFGRLKLVHMYDVVVKTRNVFEVRDAAPA
;
A
#
# COMPACT_ATOMS: atom_id res chain seq x y z
N MET A 1 -7.01 11.00 -36.74
CA MET A 1 -6.46 12.29 -36.27
C MET A 1 -7.55 12.89 -35.38
N SER A 2 -7.47 13.13 -34.07
CA SER A 2 -6.47 13.03 -33.00
C SER A 2 -7.30 12.91 -31.71
N GLY A 3 -7.20 11.81 -30.96
CA GLY A 3 -7.89 11.69 -29.67
C GLY A 3 -6.97 12.20 -28.57
N VAL A 4 -7.33 13.30 -27.92
CA VAL A 4 -6.54 13.84 -26.81
C VAL A 4 -6.75 12.95 -25.59
N TRP A 5 -5.64 12.43 -25.06
CA TRP A 5 -5.62 11.67 -23.81
C TRP A 5 -5.17 12.61 -22.70
N VAL A 6 -5.96 12.68 -21.63
CA VAL A 6 -5.68 13.52 -20.46
C VAL A 6 -5.31 12.62 -19.30
N PHE A 7 -4.27 13.01 -18.58
CA PHE A 7 -3.84 12.35 -17.36
C PHE A 7 -4.23 13.19 -16.17
N GLU A 8 -5.19 12.69 -15.38
CA GLU A 8 -5.67 13.36 -14.18
C GLU A 8 -5.85 12.31 -13.07
N ASP A 9 -5.40 12.64 -11.86
CA ASP A 9 -5.45 11.76 -10.68
C ASP A 9 -4.82 10.36 -10.86
N GLY A 10 -3.84 10.23 -11.76
CA GLY A 10 -3.13 8.98 -12.00
C GLY A 10 -3.82 8.04 -13.00
N ILE A 11 -4.91 8.47 -13.64
CA ILE A 11 -5.67 7.66 -14.60
C ILE A 11 -5.67 8.37 -15.96
N VAL A 12 -5.33 7.63 -17.01
CA VAL A 12 -5.44 8.11 -18.40
C VAL A 12 -6.90 8.01 -18.84
N ARG A 13 -7.50 9.14 -19.23
CA ARG A 13 -8.86 9.19 -19.78
C ARG A 13 -8.86 9.83 -21.16
N ARG A 14 -9.79 9.41 -22.01
CA ARG A 14 -10.00 9.99 -23.35
C ARG A 14 -10.91 11.21 -23.21
N ALA A 15 -10.52 12.33 -23.78
CA ALA A 15 -11.18 13.64 -23.56
C ALA A 15 -12.64 13.73 -24.07
N ASP A 16 -13.10 12.77 -24.90
CA ASP A 16 -14.42 12.83 -25.56
C ASP A 16 -15.50 11.93 -24.91
N SER A 17 -15.27 11.37 -23.71
CA SER A 17 -16.31 10.59 -23.03
C SER A 17 -17.19 11.48 -22.16
N ASP A 18 -18.42 11.77 -22.60
CA ASP A 18 -19.48 12.30 -21.74
C ASP A 18 -19.65 11.42 -20.48
N PRO A 19 -19.91 12.02 -19.30
CA PRO A 19 -19.93 11.26 -18.06
C PRO A 19 -21.16 10.34 -18.04
N PRO A 20 -21.02 9.05 -17.68
CA PRO A 20 -22.19 8.30 -17.29
C PRO A 20 -22.66 8.86 -15.95
N SER A 21 -23.76 9.60 -16.02
CA SER A 21 -24.72 9.74 -14.92
C SER A 21 -24.88 8.37 -14.23
N GLY A 22 -24.52 8.29 -12.96
CA GLY A 22 -24.91 7.19 -12.08
C GLY A 22 -24.19 5.86 -12.32
N ALA A 23 -22.93 5.77 -11.92
CA ALA A 23 -22.38 4.51 -11.45
C ALA A 23 -21.53 4.77 -10.22
N ALA A 24 -22.11 4.51 -9.05
CA ALA A 24 -21.41 4.39 -7.79
C ALA A 24 -20.29 3.36 -7.94
N ALA A 25 -19.06 3.82 -8.19
CA ALA A 25 -17.84 3.06 -7.87
C ALA A 25 -17.24 3.57 -6.55
N GLY A 26 -18.09 4.05 -5.65
CA GLY A 26 -17.85 4.01 -4.21
C GLY A 26 -18.08 2.59 -3.71
N GLY A 27 -17.37 1.61 -4.28
CA GLY A 27 -17.29 0.30 -3.68
C GLY A 27 -16.60 0.50 -2.34
N SER A 28 -17.36 0.34 -1.25
CA SER A 28 -16.82 0.26 0.11
C SER A 28 -15.50 -0.51 0.03
N ARG A 29 -14.38 0.18 0.26
CA ARG A 29 -13.07 -0.47 0.22
C ARG A 29 -13.22 -1.64 1.18
N PRO A 30 -13.04 -2.92 0.76
CA PRO A 30 -12.93 -3.97 1.75
C PRO A 30 -11.82 -3.50 2.68
N ASN A 31 -12.18 -3.30 3.94
CA ASN A 31 -11.34 -2.62 4.90
C ASN A 31 -10.23 -3.61 5.22
N LYS A 32 -9.19 -3.67 4.38
CA LYS A 32 -8.16 -4.71 4.47
C LYS A 32 -7.10 -4.22 5.44
N VAL A 33 -6.66 -5.11 6.31
CA VAL A 33 -5.63 -4.82 7.32
C VAL A 33 -4.43 -5.72 7.10
N LEU A 34 -3.25 -5.18 7.37
CA LEU A 34 -2.02 -5.95 7.41
C LEU A 34 -1.84 -6.48 8.83
N VAL A 35 -1.61 -7.78 8.98
CA VAL A 35 -1.48 -8.45 10.28
C VAL A 35 -0.13 -9.15 10.34
N HIS A 36 0.59 -8.96 11.43
CA HIS A 36 1.78 -9.74 11.74
C HIS A 36 1.35 -11.13 12.25
N VAL A 37 1.58 -12.17 11.46
CA VAL A 37 1.04 -13.51 11.71
C VAL A 37 1.53 -14.10 13.04
N PRO A 38 2.84 -14.06 13.39
CA PRO A 38 3.33 -14.64 14.63
C PRO A 38 2.73 -14.06 15.91
N SER A 39 2.41 -12.76 15.93
CA SER A 39 1.86 -12.09 17.12
C SER A 39 0.37 -11.80 17.06
N GLY A 40 -0.27 -12.01 15.90
CA GLY A 40 -1.65 -11.58 15.64
C GLY A 40 -1.86 -10.07 15.67
N GLU A 41 -0.78 -9.27 15.68
CA GLU A 41 -0.87 -7.81 15.83
C GLU A 41 -1.28 -7.17 14.50
N VAL A 42 -2.33 -6.36 14.54
CA VAL A 42 -2.76 -5.55 13.39
C VAL A 42 -1.83 -4.35 13.25
N VAL A 43 -1.32 -4.12 12.04
CA VAL A 43 -0.50 -2.96 11.72
C VAL A 43 -1.41 -1.74 11.56
N THR A 44 -1.38 -0.85 12.55
CA THR A 44 -2.20 0.37 12.60
C THR A 44 -1.41 1.66 12.32
N SER A 45 -0.08 1.58 12.27
CA SER A 45 0.80 2.71 11.96
C SER A 45 2.13 2.23 11.37
N TYR A 46 2.91 3.16 10.81
CA TYR A 46 4.26 2.85 10.32
C TYR A 46 5.25 2.53 11.45
N ASP A 47 5.03 3.01 12.68
CA ASP A 47 5.88 2.63 13.82
C ASP A 47 5.72 1.15 14.17
N VAL A 48 4.48 0.63 14.11
CA VAL A 48 4.20 -0.80 14.29
C VAL A 48 4.84 -1.61 13.17
N LEU A 49 4.63 -1.20 11.91
CA LEU A 49 5.21 -1.87 10.75
C LEU A 49 6.74 -1.92 10.84
N GLU A 50 7.37 -0.78 11.11
CA GLU A 50 8.83 -0.66 11.17
C GLU A 50 9.43 -1.51 12.29
N ARG A 51 8.81 -1.50 13.48
CA ARG A 51 9.28 -2.36 14.59
C ARG A 51 9.29 -3.83 14.19
N ARG A 52 8.20 -4.32 13.57
CA ARG A 52 8.10 -5.72 13.10
C ARG A 52 9.04 -6.02 11.94
N LEU A 53 9.20 -5.09 11.00
CA LEU A 53 10.17 -5.21 9.91
C LEU A 53 11.61 -5.28 10.45
N ARG A 54 11.94 -4.49 11.47
CA ARG A 54 13.27 -4.48 12.10
C ARG A 54 13.62 -5.82 12.77
N GLU A 55 12.64 -6.49 13.38
CA GLU A 55 12.80 -7.87 13.89
C GLU A 55 13.21 -8.87 12.79
N LEU A 56 12.92 -8.55 11.52
CA LEU A 56 13.25 -9.35 10.33
C LEU A 56 14.50 -8.84 9.58
N GLY A 57 15.24 -7.88 10.15
CA GLY A 57 16.45 -7.31 9.54
C GLY A 57 16.20 -6.24 8.47
N TRP A 58 15.01 -5.65 8.44
CA TRP A 58 14.68 -4.51 7.57
C TRP A 58 14.94 -3.19 8.27
N GLU A 59 15.39 -2.20 7.50
CA GLU A 59 15.79 -0.90 8.02
C GLU A 59 15.36 0.23 7.09
N ARG A 60 15.22 1.44 7.62
CA ARG A 60 14.95 2.62 6.79
C ARG A 60 16.10 2.82 5.81
N TYR A 61 15.76 2.95 4.53
CA TYR A 61 16.74 3.03 3.45
C TYR A 61 16.99 4.46 2.98
N LEU A 62 15.92 5.14 2.56
CA LEU A 62 15.97 6.50 2.04
C LEU A 62 15.02 7.41 2.79
N TYR A 63 15.48 8.64 3.00
CA TYR A 63 14.62 9.73 3.47
C TYR A 63 14.03 10.45 2.26
N ASP A 64 12.72 10.32 2.10
CA ASP A 64 11.94 10.99 1.06
C ASP A 64 10.75 11.70 1.73
N PRO A 65 10.42 12.96 1.37
CA PRO A 65 9.30 13.67 1.97
C PRO A 65 7.93 13.02 1.70
N CYS A 66 7.80 12.31 0.59
CA CYS A 66 6.55 11.73 0.08
C CYS A 66 6.43 10.23 0.35
N LEU A 67 7.55 9.53 0.55
CA LEU A 67 7.63 8.08 0.67
C LEU A 67 8.38 7.64 1.92
N LEU A 68 8.10 6.40 2.35
CA LEU A 68 8.90 5.68 3.34
C LEU A 68 9.40 4.40 2.68
N GLN A 69 10.72 4.17 2.77
CA GLN A 69 11.36 3.02 2.16
C GLN A 69 12.14 2.19 3.17
N PHE A 70 12.01 0.87 3.06
CA PHE A 70 12.74 -0.10 3.86
C PHE A 70 13.58 -1.02 2.98
N HIS A 71 14.79 -1.31 3.40
CA HIS A 71 15.69 -2.27 2.76
C HIS A 71 16.03 -3.39 3.74
N GLN A 72 16.05 -4.63 3.26
CA GLN A 72 16.55 -5.75 4.05
C GLN A 72 18.03 -5.92 3.79
N ARG A 73 18.83 -5.65 4.82
CA ARG A 73 20.30 -5.69 4.75
C ARG A 73 20.73 -7.06 4.20
N SER A 74 21.62 -7.05 3.20
CA SER A 74 22.11 -8.24 2.48
C SER A 74 21.15 -8.88 1.45
N THR A 75 20.07 -8.21 1.07
CA THR A 75 19.21 -8.62 -0.05
C THR A 75 19.03 -7.49 -1.06
N VAL A 76 18.38 -7.79 -2.19
CA VAL A 76 17.95 -6.77 -3.17
C VAL A 76 16.54 -6.23 -2.89
N HIS A 77 15.92 -6.64 -1.77
CA HIS A 77 14.53 -6.33 -1.50
C HIS A 77 14.35 -4.93 -0.90
N LEU A 78 13.48 -4.15 -1.53
CA LEU A 78 13.04 -2.83 -1.08
C LEU A 78 11.52 -2.82 -0.91
N ILE A 79 11.00 -2.38 0.24
CA ILE A 79 9.58 -2.09 0.44
C ILE A 79 9.40 -0.58 0.33
N THR A 80 8.44 -0.12 -0.49
CA THR A 80 8.09 1.30 -0.61
C THR A 80 6.63 1.53 -0.28
N VAL A 81 6.39 2.40 0.70
CA VAL A 81 5.05 2.77 1.15
C VAL A 81 4.89 4.30 1.14
N PRO A 82 3.65 4.82 1.03
CA PRO A 82 3.40 6.26 1.20
C PRO A 82 3.88 6.76 2.56
N ARG A 83 4.19 8.05 2.68
CA ARG A 83 4.57 8.61 3.99
C ARG A 83 3.39 8.68 4.97
N ASP A 84 2.20 8.92 4.44
CA ASP A 84 0.94 8.95 5.18
C ASP A 84 0.29 7.56 5.21
N PHE A 85 0.07 7.04 6.42
CA PHE A 85 -0.47 5.70 6.64
C PHE A 85 -1.90 5.55 6.11
N GLY A 86 -2.70 6.64 6.12
CA GLY A 86 -4.06 6.62 5.56
C GLY A 86 -4.10 6.40 4.04
N ARG A 87 -2.95 6.57 3.38
CA ARG A 87 -2.77 6.30 1.95
C ARG A 87 -2.23 4.90 1.66
N LEU A 88 -2.02 4.06 2.67
CA LEU A 88 -1.62 2.68 2.49
C LEU A 88 -2.72 1.91 1.73
N LYS A 89 -2.34 1.26 0.64
CA LYS A 89 -3.21 0.53 -0.29
C LYS A 89 -2.80 -0.93 -0.32
N LEU A 90 -3.68 -1.77 -0.85
CA LEU A 90 -3.44 -3.20 -1.02
C LEU A 90 -2.13 -3.53 -1.73
N VAL A 91 -1.77 -2.79 -2.77
CA VAL A 91 -0.49 -2.99 -3.48
C VAL A 91 0.72 -2.89 -2.54
N HIS A 92 0.69 -1.93 -1.62
CA HIS A 92 1.75 -1.74 -0.62
C HIS A 92 1.73 -2.86 0.44
N MET A 93 0.53 -3.27 0.87
CA MET A 93 0.38 -4.35 1.86
C MET A 93 0.90 -5.69 1.30
N TYR A 94 0.51 -6.04 0.07
CA TYR A 94 0.99 -7.27 -0.56
C TYR A 94 2.48 -7.24 -0.88
N ASP A 95 3.04 -6.07 -1.19
CA ASP A 95 4.50 -5.92 -1.34
C ASP A 95 5.23 -6.31 -0.04
N VAL A 96 4.73 -5.86 1.12
CA VAL A 96 5.23 -6.28 2.44
C VAL A 96 5.11 -7.80 2.61
N VAL A 97 3.94 -8.37 2.35
CA VAL A 97 3.69 -9.83 2.50
C VAL A 97 4.68 -10.65 1.68
N VAL A 98 4.83 -10.33 0.40
CA VAL A 98 5.72 -11.06 -0.51
C VAL A 98 7.18 -10.94 -0.08
N LYS A 99 7.64 -9.71 0.25
CA LYS A 99 9.05 -9.47 0.59
C LYS A 99 9.43 -10.02 1.97
N THR A 100 8.47 -10.20 2.86
CA THR A 100 8.68 -10.79 4.19
C THR A 100 8.35 -12.29 4.24
N ARG A 101 8.14 -12.94 3.09
CA ARG A 101 7.85 -14.39 2.99
C ARG A 101 6.66 -14.81 3.86
N ASN A 102 5.57 -14.04 3.80
CA ASN A 102 4.31 -14.30 4.50
C ASN A 102 4.39 -14.26 6.04
N VAL A 103 5.40 -13.59 6.62
CA VAL A 103 5.37 -13.25 8.06
C VAL A 103 4.22 -12.26 8.36
N PHE A 104 3.80 -11.50 7.36
CA PHE A 104 2.56 -10.73 7.40
C PHE A 104 1.50 -11.34 6.49
N GLU A 105 0.24 -11.00 6.77
CA GLU A 105 -0.92 -11.40 5.99
C GLU A 105 -1.87 -10.22 5.81
N VAL A 106 -2.56 -10.15 4.67
CA VAL A 106 -3.65 -9.19 4.45
C VAL A 106 -4.98 -9.88 4.78
N ARG A 107 -5.70 -9.34 5.77
CA ARG A 107 -7.00 -9.86 6.23
C ARG A 107 -8.11 -8.84 6.03
N ASP A 108 -9.35 -9.30 6.03
CA ASP A 108 -10.50 -8.41 6.20
C ASP A 108 -10.50 -7.83 7.62
N ALA A 109 -10.72 -6.53 7.74
CA ALA A 109 -11.00 -5.91 9.03
C ALA A 109 -12.32 -6.47 9.53
N ALA A 110 -12.40 -6.69 10.84
CA ALA A 110 -13.66 -6.97 11.49
C ALA A 110 -14.67 -5.84 11.16
N PRO A 111 -15.96 -6.18 10.98
CA PRO A 111 -16.99 -5.15 10.95
C PRO A 111 -16.91 -4.35 12.27
N ALA A 112 -16.93 -3.02 12.13
CA ALA A 112 -16.94 -2.08 13.26
C ALA A 112 -18.24 -2.21 14.07
#